data_AF-W7DLW5-F1
#
_entry.id   AF-W7DLW5-F1
#
_cell.length_a   1.000
_cell.length_b   1.000
_cell.length_c   1.000
_cell.angle_alpha   90.00
_cell.angle_beta   90.00
_cell.angle_gamma   90.00
#
_symmetry.space_group_name_H-M   'P 1'
#
loop_
_entity.id
_entity.type
_entity.pdbx_description
1 polymer ?
#
loop_
_entity_poly.entity_id
_entity_poly.type
_entity_poly.pdbx_seq_one_letter_code
_entity_poly.pdbx_strand_id
1 'polypeptide(L)'
;MYYPSEELSSVIDYFRMTFKRHDIENFFETVLKMNIDSMLRERSSKYGYVEKFELDQIRVYLSAPGDERGIMIELGGQGCRQFEAVLKAQNHTWESFLRHARLEKGKATRFDIAVDDLKGYVDIPDCLHFTQLGYIRTRINEYGFNGSGKIGSRDVQGVSIYYGSKQSNLYFVMYQKKL
;
A
#
# COMPACT_ATOMS: atom_id res chain seq x y z
N MET A 1 1.43 11.59 -10.98
CA MET A 1 1.30 10.18 -11.42
C MET A 1 2.69 9.57 -11.43
N TYR A 2 2.86 8.37 -10.89
CA TYR A 2 4.16 7.69 -10.83
C TYR A 2 4.42 6.95 -12.14
N TYR A 3 5.59 7.15 -12.70
CA TYR A 3 6.06 6.47 -13.90
C TYR A 3 7.45 5.90 -13.60
N PRO A 4 7.60 4.56 -13.54
CA PRO A 4 8.92 3.95 -13.39
C PRO A 4 9.79 4.34 -14.59
N SER A 5 11.03 4.75 -14.33
CA SER A 5 12.02 5.12 -15.36
C SER A 5 13.11 4.08 -15.58
N GLU A 6 13.29 3.18 -14.61
CA GLU A 6 14.32 2.15 -14.62
C GLU A 6 13.75 0.82 -15.14
N GLU A 7 14.61 -0.03 -15.73
CA GLU A 7 14.22 -1.37 -16.21
C GLU A 7 13.54 -2.21 -15.12
N LEU A 8 14.00 -2.07 -13.89
CA LEU A 8 13.44 -2.69 -12.71
C LEU A 8 13.46 -1.67 -11.57
N SER A 9 12.31 -1.40 -10.98
CA SER A 9 12.19 -0.46 -9.86
C SER A 9 11.24 -0.99 -8.79
N SER A 10 11.37 -0.48 -7.57
CA SER A 10 10.51 -0.87 -6.46
C SER A 10 10.03 0.34 -5.68
N VAL A 11 8.79 0.30 -5.24
CA VAL A 11 8.16 1.38 -4.48
C VAL A 11 7.23 0.84 -3.39
N ILE A 12 6.98 1.64 -2.37
CA ILE A 12 5.88 1.40 -1.44
C ILE A 12 4.59 1.80 -2.15
N ASP A 13 3.64 0.88 -2.30
CA ASP A 13 2.38 1.10 -3.05
C ASP A 13 1.14 1.08 -2.15
N TYR A 14 1.31 0.68 -0.90
CA TYR A 14 0.30 0.88 0.13
C TYR A 14 0.96 0.89 1.51
N PHE A 15 0.57 1.82 2.36
CA PHE A 15 1.08 1.92 3.72
C PHE A 15 -0.06 2.17 4.70
N ARG A 16 -0.13 1.35 5.76
CA ARG A 16 -1.04 1.58 6.87
C ARG A 16 -0.36 1.28 8.19
N MET A 17 -0.45 2.22 9.12
CA MET A 17 0.16 2.11 10.45
C MET A 17 -0.77 2.69 11.50
N THR A 18 -0.84 2.02 12.66
CA THR A 18 -1.66 2.45 13.80
C THR A 18 -0.79 2.83 15.00
N PHE A 19 -1.28 3.74 15.82
CA PHE A 19 -0.64 4.27 17.01
C PHE A 19 -1.65 4.27 18.15
N LYS A 20 -1.35 3.62 19.28
CA LYS A 20 -2.23 3.56 20.46
C LYS A 20 -2.18 4.87 21.26
N ARG A 21 -2.57 5.98 20.64
CA ARG A 21 -2.64 7.34 21.20
C ARG A 21 -3.82 8.10 20.58
N HIS A 22 -4.25 9.21 21.18
CA HIS A 22 -5.45 9.98 20.77
C HIS A 22 -5.22 11.50 20.69
N ASP A 23 -3.98 11.93 20.85
CA ASP A 23 -3.53 13.32 20.79
C ASP A 23 -3.17 13.70 19.35
N ILE A 24 -4.22 13.92 18.55
CA ILE A 24 -4.10 14.09 17.10
C ILE A 24 -3.24 15.29 16.70
N GLU A 25 -3.33 16.41 17.42
CA GLU A 25 -2.53 17.61 17.16
C GLU A 25 -1.03 17.31 17.35
N ASN A 26 -0.67 16.73 18.50
CA ASN A 26 0.71 16.32 18.79
C ASN A 26 1.21 15.26 17.79
N PHE A 27 0.35 14.32 17.38
CA PHE A 27 0.70 13.33 16.37
C PHE A 27 1.07 13.97 15.01
N PHE A 28 0.31 14.98 14.57
CA PHE A 28 0.62 15.71 13.34
C PHE A 28 1.95 16.47 13.44
N GLU A 29 2.23 17.08 14.59
CA GLU A 29 3.47 17.82 14.83
C GLU A 29 4.70 16.91 14.95
N THR A 30 4.60 15.82 15.71
CA THR A 30 5.76 15.02 16.11
C THR A 30 6.01 13.84 15.19
N VAL A 31 4.98 13.21 14.63
CA VAL A 31 5.12 12.00 13.79
C VAL A 31 5.10 12.36 12.31
N LEU A 32 4.08 13.09 11.86
CA LEU A 32 3.94 13.44 10.45
C LEU A 32 4.72 14.71 10.08
N LYS A 33 5.00 15.57 11.07
CA LYS A 33 5.60 16.91 10.87
C LYS A 33 4.82 17.72 9.84
N MET A 34 3.49 17.65 9.91
CA MET A 34 2.55 18.31 9.01
C MET A 34 1.64 19.24 9.82
N ASN A 35 1.21 20.35 9.22
CA ASN A 35 0.25 21.24 9.86
C ASN A 35 -1.17 20.64 9.77
N ILE A 36 -1.80 20.37 10.92
CA ILE A 36 -3.16 19.83 11.01
C ILE A 36 -4.20 20.76 10.38
N ASP A 37 -3.99 22.09 10.41
CA ASP A 37 -4.91 23.07 9.82
C ASP A 37 -4.98 22.98 8.29
N SER A 38 -4.00 22.33 7.67
CA SER A 38 -4.02 22.04 6.24
C SER A 38 -4.87 20.81 5.89
N MET A 39 -5.36 20.07 6.89
CA MET A 39 -6.15 18.86 6.70
C MET A 39 -7.65 19.18 6.71
N LEU A 40 -8.40 18.58 5.80
CA LEU A 40 -9.86 18.57 5.89
C LEU A 40 -10.30 17.58 6.97
N ARG A 41 -10.97 18.08 8.01
CA ARG A 41 -11.54 17.27 9.08
C ARG A 41 -12.98 16.87 8.77
N GLU A 42 -13.27 15.58 8.81
CA GLU A 42 -14.59 15.01 8.54
C GLU A 42 -14.94 13.92 9.57
N ARG A 43 -16.24 13.64 9.72
CA ARG A 43 -16.70 12.43 10.43
C ARG A 43 -16.37 11.20 9.60
N SER A 44 -16.01 10.11 10.27
CA SER A 44 -15.73 8.82 9.65
C SER A 44 -16.54 7.70 10.32
N SER A 45 -16.83 6.67 9.54
CA SER A 45 -17.28 5.35 10.04
C SER A 45 -16.36 4.23 9.54
N LYS A 46 -15.32 4.57 8.78
CA LYS A 46 -14.39 3.62 8.18
C LYS A 46 -13.55 2.94 9.26
N TYR A 47 -13.53 1.61 9.25
CA TYR A 47 -12.88 0.78 10.27
C TYR A 47 -13.32 1.12 11.72
N GLY A 48 -14.47 1.79 11.86
CA GLY A 48 -15.04 2.34 13.08
C GLY A 48 -14.25 3.48 13.75
N TYR A 49 -13.35 4.16 13.03
CA TYR A 49 -12.78 5.44 13.45
C TYR A 49 -13.82 6.54 13.25
N VAL A 50 -13.93 7.46 14.20
CA VAL A 50 -15.01 8.46 14.27
C VAL A 50 -14.65 9.77 13.55
N GLU A 51 -13.35 10.04 13.35
CA GLU A 51 -12.87 11.20 12.60
C GLU A 51 -11.85 10.81 11.53
N LYS A 52 -11.78 11.60 10.47
CA LYS A 52 -10.80 11.54 9.39
C LYS A 52 -10.23 12.93 9.14
N PHE A 53 -8.92 13.02 9.01
CA PHE A 53 -8.15 14.18 8.58
C PHE A 53 -7.54 13.82 7.23
N GLU A 54 -7.87 14.57 6.19
CA GLU A 54 -7.48 14.27 4.82
C GLU A 54 -6.80 15.45 4.13
N LEU A 55 -5.64 15.20 3.52
CA LEU A 55 -5.00 16.10 2.58
C LEU A 55 -4.81 15.33 1.27
N ASP A 56 -5.79 15.45 0.38
CA ASP A 56 -5.88 14.70 -0.87
C ASP A 56 -5.79 13.17 -0.64
N GLN A 57 -4.64 12.54 -0.90
CA GLN A 57 -4.45 11.09 -0.75
C GLN A 57 -3.80 10.68 0.57
N ILE A 58 -3.45 11.64 1.44
CA ILE A 58 -2.95 11.37 2.80
C ILE A 58 -4.14 11.37 3.76
N ARG A 59 -4.43 10.20 4.38
CA ARG A 59 -5.56 10.03 5.30
C ARG A 59 -5.07 9.62 6.68
N VAL A 60 -5.51 10.35 7.69
CA VAL A 60 -5.30 10.04 9.11
C VAL A 60 -6.66 9.89 9.78
N TYR A 61 -6.85 8.80 10.50
CA TYR A 61 -8.09 8.48 11.18
C TYR A 61 -7.88 8.53 12.69
N LEU A 62 -8.88 9.02 13.42
CA LEU A 62 -8.88 9.08 14.88
C LEU A 62 -10.11 8.35 15.44
N SER A 63 -9.88 7.42 16.37
CA SER A 63 -10.95 6.72 17.09
C SER A 63 -11.54 7.58 18.20
N ALA A 64 -12.68 7.17 18.74
CA ALA A 64 -13.26 7.83 19.90
C ALA A 64 -12.26 7.83 21.09
N PRO A 65 -12.28 8.85 21.97
CA PRO A 65 -11.40 8.88 23.13
C PRO A 65 -11.47 7.59 23.96
N GLY A 66 -10.30 7.01 24.25
CA GLY A 66 -10.18 5.79 25.06
C GLY A 66 -10.34 4.48 24.30
N ASP A 67 -10.63 4.51 23.00
CA ASP A 67 -10.71 3.32 22.15
C ASP A 67 -9.32 2.71 21.89
N GLU A 68 -9.19 1.39 21.87
CA GLU A 68 -7.88 0.74 21.71
C GLU A 68 -7.20 0.98 20.35
N ARG A 69 -7.94 1.46 19.34
CA ARG A 69 -7.45 1.70 17.98
C ARG A 69 -6.53 2.92 17.88
N GLY A 70 -6.86 4.02 18.55
CA GLY A 70 -6.10 5.26 18.55
C GLY A 70 -6.08 5.98 17.20
N ILE A 71 -4.89 6.30 16.71
CA ILE A 71 -4.65 7.00 15.45
C ILE A 71 -4.17 6.02 14.37
N MET A 72 -4.64 6.19 13.13
CA MET A 72 -4.18 5.41 11.98
C MET A 72 -3.87 6.30 10.79
N ILE A 73 -2.69 6.12 10.20
CA ILE A 73 -2.37 6.66 8.87
C ILE A 73 -2.63 5.58 7.82
N GLU A 74 -3.25 5.96 6.71
CA GLU A 74 -3.49 5.10 5.55
C GLU A 74 -3.16 5.84 4.25
N LEU A 75 -2.30 5.23 3.45
CA LEU A 75 -1.81 5.75 2.17
C LEU A 75 -1.98 4.67 1.12
N GLY A 76 -2.78 4.93 0.08
CA GLY A 76 -2.77 4.13 -1.15
C GLY A 76 -1.56 4.47 -2.02
N GLY A 77 -1.42 3.88 -3.21
CA GLY A 77 -0.25 4.12 -4.08
C GLY A 77 -0.02 5.59 -4.40
N GLN A 78 -1.07 6.34 -4.74
CA GLN A 78 -0.98 7.79 -4.93
C GLN A 78 -0.66 8.55 -3.63
N GLY A 79 -1.23 8.11 -2.50
CA GLY A 79 -0.92 8.66 -1.18
C GLY A 79 0.54 8.43 -0.77
N CYS A 80 1.13 7.30 -1.14
CA CYS A 80 2.55 7.03 -0.91
C CYS A 80 3.42 8.00 -1.70
N ARG A 81 3.10 8.26 -2.97
CA ARG A 81 3.81 9.26 -3.80
C ARG A 81 3.65 10.69 -3.28
N GLN A 82 2.46 11.05 -2.82
CA GLN A 82 2.23 12.35 -2.19
C GLN A 82 3.02 12.50 -0.89
N PHE A 83 3.01 11.46 -0.06
CA PHE A 83 3.75 11.45 1.20
C PHE A 83 5.27 11.49 0.99
N GLU A 84 5.81 10.88 -0.06
CA GLU A 84 7.21 11.05 -0.44
C GLU A 84 7.59 12.51 -0.72
N ALA A 85 6.70 13.28 -1.35
CA ALA A 85 6.93 14.71 -1.56
C ALA A 85 6.97 15.47 -0.23
N VAL A 86 6.09 15.11 0.72
CA VAL A 86 6.11 15.64 2.10
C VAL A 86 7.43 15.32 2.78
N LEU A 87 7.83 14.05 2.79
CA LEU A 87 9.09 13.61 3.39
C LEU A 87 10.29 14.33 2.76
N LYS A 88 10.32 14.45 1.43
CA LYS A 88 11.37 15.17 0.71
C LYS A 88 11.44 16.64 1.12
N ALA A 89 10.30 17.32 1.24
CA ALA A 89 10.25 18.71 1.72
C ALA A 89 10.74 18.86 3.18
N GLN A 90 10.62 17.79 3.97
CA GLN A 90 11.14 17.72 5.34
C GLN A 90 12.60 17.21 5.42
N ASN A 91 13.30 17.00 4.28
CA ASN A 91 14.61 16.36 4.22
C ASN A 91 14.67 14.96 4.87
N HIS A 92 13.58 14.20 4.72
CA HIS A 92 13.42 12.86 5.24
C HIS A 92 13.16 11.84 4.12
N THR A 93 13.43 10.58 4.45
CA THR A 93 13.12 9.41 3.62
C THR A 93 12.09 8.52 4.32
N TRP A 94 11.49 7.59 3.57
CA TRP A 94 10.66 6.52 4.15
C TRP A 94 11.36 5.79 5.30
N GLU A 95 12.63 5.45 5.14
CA GLU A 95 13.40 4.78 6.18
C GLU A 95 13.47 5.60 7.47
N SER A 96 13.80 6.90 7.35
CA SER A 96 13.87 7.79 8.51
C SER A 96 12.50 7.99 9.17
N PHE A 97 11.42 8.07 8.38
CA PHE A 97 10.05 8.16 8.88
C PHE A 97 9.64 6.88 9.60
N LEU A 98 9.86 5.70 9.00
CA LEU A 98 9.50 4.42 9.60
C LEU A 98 10.27 4.19 10.90
N ARG A 99 11.56 4.53 10.96
CA ARG A 99 12.35 4.44 12.19
C ARG A 99 11.76 5.33 13.29
N HIS A 100 11.44 6.59 12.97
CA HIS A 100 10.83 7.52 13.90
C HIS A 100 9.44 7.05 14.37
N ALA A 101 8.57 6.69 13.44
CA ALA A 101 7.23 6.17 13.73
C ALA A 101 7.25 4.92 14.62
N ARG A 102 8.28 4.06 14.47
CA ARG A 102 8.48 2.91 15.36
C ARG A 102 8.92 3.29 16.78
N LEU A 103 9.72 4.34 16.94
CA LEU A 103 10.06 4.90 18.27
C LEU A 103 8.81 5.43 18.96
N GLU A 104 7.93 6.08 18.20
CA GLU A 104 6.59 6.54 18.59
C GLU A 104 5.55 5.41 18.74
N LYS A 105 6.01 4.15 18.84
CA LYS A 105 5.21 2.94 19.07
C LYS A 105 4.19 2.62 17.98
N GLY A 106 4.40 3.13 16.76
CA GLY A 106 3.62 2.79 15.58
C GLY A 106 3.72 1.30 15.21
N LYS A 107 2.60 0.71 14.80
CA LYS A 107 2.51 -0.67 14.32
C LYS A 107 2.02 -0.69 12.88
N ALA A 108 2.89 -1.08 11.95
CA ALA A 108 2.49 -1.29 10.56
C ALA A 108 1.47 -2.43 10.50
N THR A 109 0.29 -2.16 9.95
CA THR A 109 -0.81 -3.14 9.79
C THR A 109 -1.03 -3.52 8.33
N ARG A 110 -0.43 -2.77 7.38
CA ARG A 110 -0.31 -3.14 5.97
C ARG A 110 0.86 -2.41 5.35
N PHE A 111 1.64 -3.12 4.54
CA PHE A 111 2.83 -2.59 3.87
C PHE A 111 2.99 -3.33 2.54
N ASP A 112 2.60 -2.70 1.45
CA ASP A 112 2.66 -3.29 0.12
C ASP A 112 3.85 -2.66 -0.63
N ILE A 113 4.73 -3.53 -1.16
CA ILE A 113 5.83 -3.13 -2.05
C ILE A 113 5.44 -3.58 -3.45
N ALA A 114 5.46 -2.64 -4.41
CA ALA A 114 5.33 -2.94 -5.82
C ALA A 114 6.71 -2.97 -6.46
N VAL A 115 6.91 -3.92 -7.37
CA VAL A 115 8.08 -3.99 -8.25
C VAL A 115 7.59 -3.84 -9.68
N ASP A 116 8.08 -2.82 -10.38
CA ASP A 116 7.78 -2.59 -11.78
C ASP A 116 8.92 -3.15 -12.63
N ASP A 117 8.61 -4.12 -13.49
CA ASP A 117 9.51 -4.74 -14.46
C ASP A 117 9.16 -4.22 -15.87
N LEU A 118 9.93 -3.24 -16.34
CA LEU A 118 9.76 -2.66 -17.68
C LEU A 118 10.50 -3.44 -18.76
N LYS A 119 11.46 -4.29 -18.38
CA LYS A 119 12.21 -5.11 -19.33
C LYS A 119 11.46 -6.37 -19.74
N GLY A 120 10.56 -6.86 -18.88
CA GLY A 120 9.83 -8.10 -19.07
C GLY A 120 10.67 -9.34 -18.73
N TYR A 121 11.44 -9.27 -17.63
CA TYR A 121 12.12 -10.44 -17.07
C TYR A 121 11.11 -11.53 -16.67
N VAL A 122 9.91 -11.15 -16.26
CA VAL A 122 8.85 -12.06 -15.84
C VAL A 122 7.62 -11.94 -16.75
N ASP A 123 7.35 -12.98 -17.53
CA ASP A 123 6.10 -13.10 -18.28
C ASP A 123 4.99 -13.67 -17.39
N ILE A 124 3.94 -12.87 -17.17
CA ILE A 124 2.84 -13.24 -16.27
C ILE A 124 2.00 -14.41 -16.81
N PRO A 125 1.61 -14.47 -18.10
CA PRO A 125 0.99 -15.66 -18.69
C PRO A 125 1.78 -16.96 -18.46
N ASP A 126 3.10 -16.94 -18.67
CA ASP A 126 3.96 -18.11 -18.43
C ASP A 126 3.98 -18.50 -16.95
N CYS A 127 4.04 -17.52 -16.04
CA CYS A 127 3.94 -17.79 -14.61
C CYS A 127 2.62 -18.51 -14.25
N LEU A 128 1.50 -18.07 -14.82
CA LEU A 128 0.20 -18.73 -14.61
C LEU A 128 0.22 -20.17 -15.13
N HIS A 129 0.80 -20.38 -16.31
CA HIS A 129 0.94 -21.70 -16.90
C HIS A 129 1.77 -22.64 -16.01
N PHE A 130 2.91 -22.17 -15.49
CA PHE A 130 3.75 -22.94 -14.57
C PHE A 130 3.06 -23.25 -13.24
N THR A 131 2.22 -22.35 -12.72
CA THR A 131 1.38 -22.61 -11.56
C THR A 131 0.41 -23.77 -11.83
N GLN A 132 -0.27 -23.74 -12.96
CA GLN A 132 -1.26 -24.76 -13.34
C GLN A 132 -0.63 -26.12 -13.60
N LEU A 133 0.61 -26.17 -14.08
CA LEU A 133 1.39 -27.40 -14.26
C LEU A 133 1.98 -27.95 -12.95
N GLY A 134 1.85 -27.22 -11.82
CA GLY A 134 2.41 -27.63 -10.53
C GLY A 134 3.92 -27.49 -10.42
N TYR A 135 4.55 -26.62 -11.24
CA TYR A 135 6.00 -26.38 -11.20
C TYR A 135 6.42 -25.43 -10.07
N ILE A 136 5.47 -24.71 -9.47
CA ILE A 136 5.73 -23.79 -8.36
C ILE A 136 5.76 -24.55 -7.03
N ARG A 137 6.84 -24.36 -6.26
CA ARG A 137 6.93 -24.81 -4.86
C ARG A 137 6.83 -23.60 -3.93
N THR A 138 5.80 -23.57 -3.09
CA THR A 138 5.53 -22.46 -2.17
C THR A 138 4.81 -22.97 -0.91
N ARG A 139 4.80 -22.16 0.16
CA ARG A 139 3.97 -22.38 1.35
C ARG A 139 2.51 -21.93 1.16
N ILE A 140 2.22 -21.26 0.06
CA ILE A 140 0.90 -20.77 -0.30
C ILE A 140 0.13 -21.90 -0.96
N ASN A 141 -1.03 -22.25 -0.41
CA ASN A 141 -1.80 -23.41 -0.89
C ASN A 141 -2.87 -23.04 -1.93
N GLU A 142 -3.17 -21.75 -2.10
CA GLU A 142 -4.25 -21.28 -2.96
C GLU A 142 -3.76 -20.14 -3.85
N TYR A 143 -4.17 -20.20 -5.12
CA TYR A 143 -4.01 -19.11 -6.07
C TYR A 143 -5.35 -18.82 -6.76
N GLY A 144 -5.56 -17.56 -7.10
CA GLY A 144 -6.63 -17.11 -8.00
C GLY A 144 -6.01 -16.46 -9.22
N PHE A 145 -6.79 -16.33 -10.29
CA PHE A 145 -6.36 -15.57 -11.46
C PHE A 145 -7.54 -14.85 -12.12
N ASN A 146 -7.23 -13.78 -12.82
CA ASN A 146 -8.14 -13.06 -13.70
C ASN A 146 -7.42 -12.79 -15.02
N GLY A 147 -8.14 -12.78 -16.14
CA GLY A 147 -7.57 -12.55 -17.46
C GLY A 147 -8.65 -12.23 -18.48
N SER A 148 -8.22 -11.69 -19.61
CA SER A 148 -9.06 -11.42 -20.78
C SER A 148 -8.45 -12.07 -22.02
N GLY A 149 -9.24 -12.27 -23.07
CA GLY A 149 -8.74 -12.86 -24.31
C GLY A 149 -9.52 -12.35 -25.52
N LYS A 150 -9.00 -12.59 -26.71
CA LYS A 150 -9.71 -12.27 -27.96
C LYS A 150 -10.35 -13.52 -28.54
N ILE A 151 -11.62 -13.42 -28.93
CA ILE A 151 -12.33 -14.50 -29.63
C ILE A 151 -11.59 -14.84 -30.93
N GLY A 152 -11.34 -16.13 -31.16
CA GLY A 152 -10.59 -16.61 -32.33
C GLY A 152 -9.07 -16.52 -32.20
N SER A 153 -8.53 -16.03 -31.07
CA SER A 153 -7.10 -16.11 -30.73
C SER A 153 -6.90 -16.98 -29.48
N ARG A 154 -5.71 -17.59 -29.35
CA ARG A 154 -5.27 -18.23 -28.11
C ARG A 154 -4.58 -17.25 -27.16
N ASP A 155 -4.43 -15.98 -27.55
CA ASP A 155 -3.75 -14.97 -26.74
C ASP A 155 -4.58 -14.60 -25.51
N VAL A 156 -4.01 -14.81 -24.34
CA VAL A 156 -4.53 -14.31 -23.07
C VAL A 156 -3.83 -12.98 -22.76
N GLN A 157 -4.61 -11.94 -22.49
CA GLN A 157 -4.15 -10.59 -22.17
C GLN A 157 -4.69 -10.12 -20.82
N GLY A 158 -3.96 -9.22 -20.17
CA GLY A 158 -4.40 -8.65 -18.89
C GLY A 158 -4.44 -9.69 -17.78
N VAL A 159 -3.50 -10.65 -17.82
CA VAL A 159 -3.41 -11.70 -16.81
C VAL A 159 -3.02 -11.07 -15.48
N SER A 160 -3.76 -11.42 -14.43
CA SER A 160 -3.47 -11.14 -13.03
C SER A 160 -3.50 -12.46 -12.26
N ILE A 161 -2.46 -12.74 -11.48
CA ILE A 161 -2.36 -13.90 -10.61
C ILE A 161 -2.30 -13.41 -9.17
N TYR A 162 -3.05 -14.09 -8.31
CA TYR A 162 -3.15 -13.80 -6.89
C TYR A 162 -2.69 -15.03 -6.13
N TYR A 163 -1.64 -14.94 -5.31
CA TYR A 163 -1.20 -16.03 -4.45
C TYR A 163 -1.53 -15.71 -2.99
N GLY A 164 -2.30 -16.57 -2.34
CA GLY A 164 -2.75 -16.44 -0.96
C GLY A 164 -4.07 -15.71 -0.81
N SER A 165 -4.45 -15.43 0.44
CA SER A 165 -5.70 -14.74 0.79
C SER A 165 -5.44 -13.27 1.16
N LYS A 166 -6.36 -12.37 0.82
CA LYS A 166 -6.29 -10.96 1.26
C LYS A 166 -6.38 -10.78 2.78
N GLN A 167 -6.78 -11.82 3.51
CA GLN A 167 -6.85 -11.83 4.97
C GLN A 167 -5.58 -12.38 5.64
N SER A 168 -4.63 -12.94 4.87
CA SER A 168 -3.37 -13.43 5.42
C SER A 168 -2.38 -12.26 5.63
N ASN A 169 -1.29 -12.54 6.35
CA ASN A 169 -0.18 -11.59 6.53
C ASN A 169 0.70 -11.44 5.29
N LEU A 170 0.52 -12.28 4.26
CA LEU A 170 1.33 -12.28 3.05
C LEU A 170 0.47 -12.64 1.84
N TYR A 171 0.38 -11.72 0.90
CA TYR A 171 -0.42 -11.83 -0.31
C TYR A 171 0.38 -11.28 -1.49
N PHE A 172 0.51 -12.06 -2.57
CA PHE A 172 1.21 -11.63 -3.77
C PHE A 172 0.22 -11.41 -4.91
N VAL A 173 0.46 -10.34 -5.66
CA VAL A 173 -0.25 -10.05 -6.89
C VAL A 173 0.77 -9.83 -8.00
N MET A 174 0.63 -10.57 -9.08
CA MET A 174 1.41 -10.40 -10.30
C MET A 174 0.45 -10.06 -11.42
N TYR A 175 0.65 -8.95 -12.13
CA TYR A 175 -0.28 -8.56 -13.19
C TYR A 175 0.41 -7.77 -14.29
N GLN A 176 -0.14 -7.89 -15.50
CA GLN A 176 0.29 -7.07 -16.64
C GLN A 176 -0.32 -5.67 -16.51
N LYS A 177 0.50 -4.70 -16.06
CA LYS A 177 0.12 -3.29 -16.05
C LYS A 177 0.32 -2.73 -17.46
N LYS A 178 -0.77 -2.33 -18.13
CA LYS A 178 -0.65 -1.56 -19.37
C LYS A 178 -0.16 -0.16 -18.99
N LEU A 179 0.96 0.26 -19.58
CA LEU A 179 1.42 1.64 -19.55
C LEU A 179 0.47 2.53 -20.38
#